data_AF-A0A7C3RFY2-F1
#
_entry.id   AF-A0A7C3RFY2-F1
#
_cell.length_a   1.000
_cell.length_b   1.000
_cell.length_c   1.000
_cell.angle_alpha   90.00
_cell.angle_beta   90.00
_cell.angle_gamma   90.00
#
_symmetry.space_group_name_H-M   'P 1'
#
loop_
_entity.id
_entity.type
_entity.pdbx_description
1 polymer ?
#
loop_
_entity_poly.entity_id
_entity_poly.type
_entity_poly.pdbx_seq_one_letter_code
_entity_poly.pdbx_strand_id
1 'polypeptide(L)'
;MSLNLIGILLIGVIVVVGYLRGIFRILIAFLSLLLSAILAKPFSFTTSWLINKIDFIPLALKPFATLLATGILLFLIFFFLGSVLVSMREGKREEEGLPRIPFWERVGGALLGGIWGLFLVVIIFTGLEIIGSFEEVSERISAGIKTNKEDDFLKKDWFDLGREKRISKGSFGVLKENVQKSLFAPLVKEINPLDEKITKIFENLITVMRDPDLLQQLKNHPEISHLTENPKLIKVAEDEEIKKALDSSDIYALLNNPKIANLTKDKELIDELKKIDIEKILDEIVKERK
;
A
#
# COMPACT_ATOMS: atom_id res chain seq x y z
N MET A 1 -3.27 -3.33 -25.62
CA MET A 1 -2.33 -2.50 -26.41
C MET A 1 -2.17 -1.08 -25.85
N SER A 2 -3.22 -0.49 -25.23
CA SER A 2 -3.19 0.87 -24.67
C SER A 2 -2.18 1.09 -23.54
N LEU A 3 -2.06 0.16 -22.57
CA LEU A 3 -1.19 0.32 -21.40
C LEU A 3 0.31 0.35 -21.73
N ASN A 4 0.77 -0.45 -22.69
CA ASN A 4 2.16 -0.39 -23.18
C ASN A 4 2.48 0.99 -23.77
N LEU A 5 1.57 1.52 -24.59
CA LEU A 5 1.72 2.84 -25.20
C LEU A 5 1.79 3.92 -24.12
N ILE A 6 0.92 3.84 -23.11
CA ILE A 6 0.91 4.78 -21.97
C ILE A 6 2.22 4.71 -21.20
N GLY A 7 2.73 3.52 -20.87
CA GLY A 7 3.99 3.34 -20.16
C GLY A 7 5.18 3.90 -20.95
N ILE A 8 5.28 3.58 -22.25
CA ILE A 8 6.35 4.08 -23.12
C ILE A 8 6.26 5.61 -23.27
N LEU A 9 5.06 6.16 -23.44
CA LEU A 9 4.85 7.60 -23.54
C LEU A 9 5.24 8.30 -22.24
N LEU A 10 4.88 7.74 -21.08
CA LEU A 10 5.27 8.27 -19.77
C LEU A 10 6.79 8.31 -19.62
N ILE A 11 7.47 7.21 -19.98
CA ILE A 11 8.94 7.15 -19.99
C ILE A 11 9.51 8.22 -20.92
N GLY A 12 9.00 8.33 -22.15
CA GLY A 12 9.43 9.33 -23.12
C GLY A 12 9.29 10.77 -22.61
N VAL A 13 8.16 11.10 -21.99
CA VAL A 13 7.93 12.41 -21.37
C VAL A 13 8.95 12.65 -20.25
N ILE A 14 9.22 11.67 -19.39
CA ILE A 14 10.18 11.81 -18.30
C ILE A 14 11.63 11.93 -18.82
N VAL A 15 11.98 11.22 -19.89
CA VAL A 15 13.27 11.38 -20.59
C VAL A 15 13.44 12.79 -21.13
N VAL A 16 12.41 13.35 -21.80
CA VAL A 16 12.45 14.72 -22.32
C VAL A 16 12.55 15.73 -21.16
N VAL A 17 11.75 15.55 -20.11
CA VAL A 17 11.83 16.41 -18.91
C VAL A 17 13.22 16.30 -18.26
N GLY A 18 13.80 15.11 -18.20
CA GLY A 18 15.15 14.89 -17.69
C GLY A 18 16.22 15.54 -18.55
N TYR A 19 16.08 15.49 -19.87
CA TYR A 19 16.96 16.21 -20.81
C TYR A 19 16.92 17.72 -20.59
N LEU A 20 15.72 18.28 -20.38
CA LEU A 20 15.51 19.71 -20.16
C LEU A 20 15.99 20.16 -18.77
N ARG A 21 15.86 19.32 -17.74
CA ARG A 21 16.25 19.64 -16.36
C ARG A 21 17.74 19.40 -16.07
N GLY A 22 18.39 18.53 -16.84
CA GLY A 22 19.78 18.13 -16.64
C GLY A 22 20.00 17.18 -15.46
N ILE A 23 21.17 16.55 -15.44
CA ILE A 23 21.57 15.53 -14.47
C ILE A 23 21.54 16.02 -13.01
N PHE A 24 22.02 17.24 -12.74
CA PHE A 24 22.16 17.74 -11.37
C PHE A 24 20.81 17.89 -10.66
N ARG A 25 19.77 18.32 -11.37
CA ARG A 25 18.42 18.44 -10.77
C ARG A 25 17.82 17.08 -10.43
N ILE A 26 18.06 16.07 -11.26
CA ILE A 26 17.61 14.70 -10.97
C ILE A 26 18.40 14.12 -9.79
N LEU A 27 19.72 14.29 -9.76
CA LEU A 27 20.54 13.85 -8.63
C LEU A 27 20.12 14.49 -7.31
N ILE A 28 19.78 15.79 -7.33
CA ILE A 28 19.24 16.47 -6.16
C ILE A 28 17.89 15.90 -5.74
N ALA A 29 17.00 15.56 -6.67
CA ALA A 29 15.75 14.89 -6.33
C ALA A 29 16.01 13.55 -5.64
N PHE A 30 16.92 12.73 -6.17
CA PHE A 30 17.32 11.47 -5.54
C PHE A 30 17.92 11.66 -4.15
N LEU A 31 18.85 12.60 -4.02
CA LEU A 31 19.50 12.89 -2.74
C LEU A 31 18.48 13.41 -1.72
N SER A 32 17.57 14.28 -2.16
CA SER A 32 16.47 14.81 -1.35
C SER A 32 15.53 13.70 -0.88
N LEU A 33 15.24 12.73 -1.76
CA LEU A 33 14.40 11.58 -1.43
C LEU A 33 15.09 10.69 -0.39
N LEU A 34 16.38 10.38 -0.56
CA LEU A 34 17.16 9.61 0.41
C LEU A 34 17.23 10.30 1.76
N LEU A 35 17.57 11.60 1.77
CA LEU A 35 17.61 12.43 2.98
C LEU A 35 16.24 12.46 3.66
N SER A 36 15.15 12.64 2.89
CA SER A 36 13.80 12.63 3.44
C SER A 36 13.43 11.28 4.05
N ALA A 37 13.83 10.16 3.43
CA ALA A 37 13.50 8.83 3.94
C ALA A 37 14.20 8.56 5.27
N ILE A 38 15.47 8.95 5.39
CA ILE A 38 16.27 8.80 6.62
C ILE A 38 15.72 9.72 7.73
N LEU A 39 15.36 10.96 7.39
CA LEU A 39 14.93 11.97 8.35
C LEU A 39 13.42 11.94 8.65
N ALA A 40 12.60 11.23 7.88
CA ALA A 40 11.15 11.18 8.08
C ALA A 40 10.77 10.68 9.48
N LYS A 41 11.48 9.66 9.99
CA LYS A 41 11.19 9.06 11.29
C LYS A 41 11.44 10.04 12.46
N PRO A 42 12.62 10.68 12.61
CA PRO A 42 12.83 11.64 13.70
C PRO A 42 11.98 12.92 13.56
N PHE A 43 11.59 13.31 12.34
CA PHE A 43 10.79 14.52 12.10
C PHE A 43 9.29 14.28 12.02
N SER A 44 8.81 13.05 12.29
CA SER A 44 7.40 12.68 12.11
C SER A 44 6.44 13.48 13.00
N PHE A 45 6.93 14.07 14.08
CA PHE A 45 6.15 14.96 14.94
C PHE A 45 5.56 16.16 14.17
N THR A 46 6.28 16.69 13.18
CA THR A 46 5.91 17.93 12.47
C THR A 46 4.61 17.85 11.68
N THR A 47 4.31 16.70 11.06
CA THR A 47 3.08 16.52 10.26
C THR A 47 1.94 15.86 11.03
N SER A 48 2.21 15.39 12.25
CA SER A 48 1.21 14.70 13.08
C SER A 48 -0.05 15.54 13.32
N TRP A 49 0.11 16.85 13.55
CA TRP A 49 -1.02 17.78 13.72
C TRP A 49 -1.92 17.87 12.48
N LEU A 50 -1.34 17.81 11.28
CA LEU A 50 -2.10 17.89 10.02
C LEU A 50 -2.86 16.58 9.78
N ILE A 51 -2.18 15.43 9.95
CA ILE A 51 -2.77 14.10 9.73
C ILE A 51 -3.86 13.78 10.75
N ASN A 52 -3.71 14.23 12.00
CA ASN A 52 -4.70 13.98 13.03
C ASN A 52 -6.07 14.62 12.74
N LYS A 53 -6.11 15.68 11.90
CA LYS A 53 -7.34 16.35 11.47
C LYS A 53 -8.04 15.70 10.27
N ILE A 54 -7.40 14.71 9.64
CA ILE A 54 -7.97 14.05 8.46
C ILE A 54 -8.76 12.84 8.94
N ASP A 55 -10.08 12.97 8.95
CA ASP A 55 -10.98 11.92 9.45
C ASP A 55 -11.10 10.71 8.52
N PHE A 56 -10.65 10.82 7.26
CA PHE A 56 -10.66 9.72 6.28
C PHE A 56 -9.55 8.68 6.54
N ILE A 57 -8.55 8.99 7.39
CA ILE A 57 -7.45 8.07 7.67
C ILE A 57 -7.76 7.28 8.95
N PRO A 58 -7.90 5.94 8.87
CA PRO A 58 -8.16 5.11 10.05
C PRO A 58 -7.10 5.29 11.12
N LEU A 59 -7.52 5.26 12.39
CA LEU A 59 -6.65 5.48 13.53
C LEU A 59 -5.40 4.58 13.55
N ALA A 60 -5.53 3.31 13.16
CA ALA A 60 -4.42 2.35 13.07
C ALA A 60 -3.37 2.73 12.00
N LEU A 61 -3.78 3.45 10.95
CA LEU A 61 -2.92 3.85 9.83
C LEU A 61 -2.30 5.24 10.00
N LYS A 62 -2.77 6.04 10.96
CA LYS A 62 -2.24 7.41 11.20
C LYS A 62 -0.71 7.46 11.40
N PRO A 63 -0.05 6.53 12.10
CA PRO A 63 1.42 6.54 12.22
C PRO A 63 2.12 6.42 10.87
N PHE A 64 1.64 5.54 9.99
CA PHE A 64 2.17 5.36 8.64
C PHE A 64 1.89 6.57 7.75
N ALA A 65 0.66 7.10 7.80
CA ALA A 65 0.29 8.31 7.07
C ALA A 65 1.13 9.51 7.50
N THR A 66 1.42 9.65 8.80
CA THR A 66 2.29 10.71 9.34
C THR A 66 3.72 10.55 8.85
N LEU A 67 4.26 9.32 8.85
CA LEU A 67 5.60 9.05 8.33
C LEU A 67 5.71 9.41 6.84
N LEU A 68 4.74 8.98 6.03
CA LEU A 68 4.69 9.27 4.59
C LEU A 68 4.55 10.77 4.33
N ALA A 69 3.62 11.44 5.01
CA ALA A 69 3.42 12.88 4.85
C ALA A 69 4.66 13.68 5.23
N THR A 70 5.36 13.27 6.30
CA THR A 70 6.64 13.88 6.71
C THR A 70 7.71 13.67 5.65
N GLY A 71 7.85 12.45 5.13
CA GLY A 71 8.79 12.15 4.05
C GLY A 71 8.54 13.01 2.82
N ILE A 72 7.27 13.12 2.39
CA ILE A 72 6.88 13.96 1.26
C ILE A 72 7.19 15.43 1.53
N LEU A 73 6.85 15.95 2.71
CA LEU A 73 7.11 17.34 3.07
C LEU A 73 8.62 17.65 3.07
N LEU A 74 9.43 16.80 3.71
CA LEU A 74 10.89 16.95 3.73
C LEU A 74 11.49 16.83 2.34
N PHE A 75 11.01 15.90 1.52
CA PHE A 75 11.43 15.78 0.12
C PHE A 75 11.19 17.09 -0.63
N LEU A 76 10.01 17.69 -0.50
CA LEU A 76 9.70 18.97 -1.15
C LEU A 76 10.61 20.10 -0.68
N ILE A 77 10.88 20.18 0.63
CA ILE A 77 11.78 21.20 1.21
C ILE A 77 13.21 21.02 0.67
N PHE A 78 13.77 19.81 0.76
CA PHE A 78 15.13 19.55 0.27
C PHE A 78 15.26 19.70 -1.24
N PHE A 79 14.25 19.24 -1.99
CA PHE A 79 14.20 19.40 -3.43
C PHE A 79 14.15 20.88 -3.82
N PHE A 80 13.35 21.68 -3.12
CA PHE A 80 13.28 23.13 -3.34
C PHE A 80 14.63 23.81 -3.05
N LEU A 81 15.21 23.55 -1.88
CA LEU A 81 16.52 24.11 -1.49
C LEU A 81 17.62 23.73 -2.49
N GLY A 82 17.70 22.46 -2.87
CA GLY A 82 18.68 21.99 -3.85
C GLY A 82 18.43 22.58 -5.25
N SER A 83 17.17 22.72 -5.65
CA SER A 83 16.82 23.34 -6.94
C SER A 83 17.20 24.81 -7.00
N VAL A 84 17.05 25.55 -5.89
CA VAL A 84 17.50 26.94 -5.78
C VAL A 84 19.02 27.02 -5.93
N LEU A 85 19.79 26.16 -5.24
CA LEU A 85 21.26 26.12 -5.35
C LEU A 85 21.73 25.85 -6.78
N VAL A 86 21.10 24.91 -7.49
CA VAL A 86 21.42 24.65 -8.90
C VAL A 86 21.06 25.82 -9.78
N SER A 87 19.91 26.46 -9.55
CA SER A 87 19.49 27.63 -10.33
C SER A 87 20.46 28.80 -10.16
N MET A 88 21.01 29.01 -8.95
CA MET A 88 22.05 30.02 -8.72
C MET A 88 23.35 29.69 -9.47
N ARG A 89 23.76 28.43 -9.51
CA ARG A 89 24.94 27.99 -10.27
C ARG A 89 24.73 28.17 -11.77
N GLU A 90 23.55 27.84 -12.28
CA GLU A 90 23.18 28.06 -13.67
C GLU A 90 23.26 29.56 -14.04
N GLY A 91 22.77 30.45 -13.17
CA GLY A 91 22.83 31.90 -13.38
C GLY A 91 24.27 32.45 -13.46
N LYS A 92 25.17 31.99 -12.58
CA LYS A 92 26.60 32.38 -12.64
C LYS A 92 27.27 31.97 -13.95
N ARG A 93 26.90 30.83 -14.53
CA ARG A 93 27.44 30.38 -15.83
C ARG A 93 26.95 31.25 -16.98
N GLU A 94 25.70 31.71 -16.92
CA GLU A 94 25.16 32.65 -17.92
C GLU A 94 25.92 33.99 -17.88
N GLU A 95 26.28 34.49 -16.70
CA GLU A 95 27.13 35.69 -16.53
C GLU A 95 28.54 35.50 -17.10
N GLU A 96 29.08 34.28 -17.03
CA GLU A 96 30.37 33.89 -17.62
C GLU A 96 30.30 33.62 -19.14
N GLY A 97 29.13 33.79 -19.77
CA GLY A 97 28.91 33.51 -21.20
C GLY A 97 28.92 32.01 -21.55
N LEU A 98 28.89 31.13 -20.54
CA LEU A 98 28.84 29.69 -20.71
C LEU A 98 27.38 29.23 -20.88
N PRO A 99 27.14 28.11 -21.59
CA PRO A 99 25.79 27.58 -21.73
C PRO A 99 25.22 27.18 -20.36
N ARG A 100 24.00 27.65 -20.07
CA ARG A 100 23.27 27.41 -18.82
C ARG A 100 23.29 25.95 -18.37
N ILE A 101 23.04 25.04 -19.32
CA ILE A 101 23.09 23.58 -19.13
C ILE A 101 23.93 22.97 -20.25
N PRO A 102 25.15 22.49 -19.95
CA PRO A 102 26.01 21.76 -20.88
C PRO A 102 25.33 20.56 -21.52
N PHE A 103 25.76 20.23 -22.74
CA PHE A 103 25.21 19.09 -23.48
C PHE A 103 25.32 17.76 -22.71
N TRP A 104 26.45 17.48 -22.06
CA TRP A 104 26.64 16.26 -21.28
C TRP A 104 25.70 16.18 -20.07
N GLU A 105 25.37 17.32 -19.45
CA GLU A 105 24.40 17.38 -18.34
C GLU A 105 22.98 17.06 -18.82
N ARG A 106 22.62 17.50 -20.03
CA ARG A 106 21.31 17.17 -20.64
C ARG A 106 21.22 15.70 -21.01
N VAL A 107 22.25 15.13 -21.63
CA VAL A 107 22.29 13.70 -21.98
C VAL A 107 22.25 12.84 -20.71
N GLY A 108 23.05 13.18 -19.70
CA GLY A 108 22.98 12.51 -18.39
C GLY A 108 21.61 12.62 -17.73
N GLY A 109 20.97 13.79 -17.84
CA GLY A 109 19.61 14.00 -17.36
C GLY A 109 18.57 13.16 -18.11
N ALA A 110 18.71 12.99 -19.43
CA ALA A 110 17.85 12.13 -20.22
C ALA A 110 17.98 10.65 -19.84
N LEU A 111 19.21 10.17 -19.64
CA LEU A 111 19.48 8.78 -19.23
C LEU A 111 18.90 8.48 -17.85
N LEU A 112 19.18 9.34 -16.86
CA LEU A 112 18.62 9.20 -15.52
C LEU A 112 17.10 9.38 -15.53
N GLY A 113 16.57 10.28 -16.35
CA GLY A 113 15.14 10.45 -16.57
C GLY A 113 14.51 9.17 -17.12
N GLY A 114 15.17 8.47 -18.05
CA GLY A 114 14.71 7.18 -18.56
C GLY A 114 14.65 6.10 -17.49
N ILE A 115 15.72 5.96 -16.69
CA ILE A 115 15.75 5.02 -15.55
C ILE A 115 14.64 5.35 -14.55
N TRP A 116 14.49 6.62 -14.20
CA TRP A 116 13.45 7.07 -13.26
C TRP A 116 12.04 6.88 -13.81
N GLY A 117 11.83 7.15 -15.10
CA GLY A 117 10.56 6.95 -15.77
C GLY A 117 10.17 5.48 -15.80
N LEU A 118 11.11 4.59 -16.09
CA LEU A 118 10.90 3.15 -16.04
C LEU A 118 10.49 2.71 -14.63
N PHE A 119 11.24 3.15 -13.61
CA PHE A 119 10.93 2.89 -12.21
C PHE A 119 9.51 3.33 -11.83
N LEU A 120 9.09 4.53 -12.27
CA LEU A 120 7.77 5.09 -12.00
C LEU A 120 6.65 4.28 -12.68
N VAL A 121 6.84 3.87 -13.94
CA VAL A 121 5.90 2.98 -14.65
C VAL A 121 5.73 1.67 -13.89
N VAL A 122 6.84 1.05 -13.46
CA VAL A 122 6.78 -0.22 -12.72
C VAL A 122 6.01 -0.05 -11.42
N ILE A 123 6.29 0.99 -10.62
CA ILE A 123 5.53 1.26 -9.38
C ILE A 123 4.04 1.43 -9.65
N ILE A 124 3.66 2.22 -10.65
CA ILE A 124 2.24 2.44 -10.98
C ILE A 124 1.59 1.11 -11.36
N PHE A 125 2.24 0.31 -12.20
CA PHE A 125 1.69 -0.94 -12.69
C PHE A 125 1.59 -1.98 -11.58
N THR A 126 2.60 -2.07 -10.70
CA THR A 126 2.54 -2.89 -9.48
C THR A 126 1.39 -2.44 -8.57
N GLY A 127 1.20 -1.13 -8.38
CA GLY A 127 0.07 -0.61 -7.61
C GLY A 127 -1.29 -1.01 -8.20
N LEU A 128 -1.44 -0.94 -9.53
CA LEU A 128 -2.65 -1.38 -10.22
C LEU A 128 -2.89 -2.89 -10.06
N GLU A 129 -1.85 -3.71 -10.15
CA GLU A 129 -1.95 -5.17 -9.95
C GLU A 129 -2.34 -5.53 -8.51
N ILE A 130 -1.76 -4.85 -7.52
CA ILE A 130 -2.11 -5.01 -6.11
C ILE A 130 -3.60 -4.71 -5.90
N ILE A 131 -4.07 -3.54 -6.37
CA ILE A 131 -5.47 -3.14 -6.20
C ILE A 131 -6.41 -4.11 -6.91
N GLY A 132 -6.10 -4.53 -8.14
CA GLY A 132 -6.91 -5.49 -8.88
C GLY A 132 -6.97 -6.86 -8.22
N SER A 133 -5.88 -7.32 -7.60
CA SER A 133 -5.86 -8.59 -6.86
C SER A 133 -6.70 -8.52 -5.59
N PHE A 134 -6.69 -7.39 -4.88
CA PHE A 134 -7.59 -7.17 -3.75
C PHE A 134 -9.06 -7.13 -4.16
N GLU A 135 -9.39 -6.56 -5.32
CA GLU A 135 -10.76 -6.55 -5.86
C GLU A 135 -11.23 -7.98 -6.14
N GLU A 136 -10.43 -8.80 -6.81
CA GLU A 136 -10.75 -10.22 -7.09
C GLU A 136 -10.98 -11.03 -5.80
N VAL A 137 -10.11 -10.87 -4.80
CA VAL A 137 -10.25 -11.52 -3.49
C VAL A 137 -11.55 -11.06 -2.80
N SER A 138 -11.81 -9.75 -2.77
CA SER A 138 -13.03 -9.17 -2.20
C SER A 138 -14.32 -9.65 -2.90
N GLU A 139 -14.29 -9.82 -4.22
CA GLU A 139 -15.41 -10.36 -4.99
C GLU A 139 -15.66 -11.84 -4.69
N ARG A 140 -14.61 -12.67 -4.63
CA ARG A 140 -14.72 -14.10 -4.24
C ARG A 140 -15.31 -14.24 -2.84
N ILE A 141 -14.84 -13.41 -1.92
CA ILE A 141 -15.34 -13.28 -0.55
C ILE A 141 -16.83 -12.95 -0.55
N SER A 142 -17.25 -11.94 -1.32
CA SER A 142 -18.63 -11.48 -1.40
C SER A 142 -19.57 -12.47 -2.10
N ALA A 143 -19.08 -13.20 -3.10
CA ALA A 143 -19.84 -14.22 -3.82
C ALA A 143 -20.09 -15.45 -2.95
N GLY A 144 -19.10 -15.91 -2.20
CA GLY A 144 -19.22 -17.03 -1.27
C GLY A 144 -20.18 -16.78 -0.09
N ILE A 145 -20.39 -15.51 0.31
CA ILE A 145 -21.39 -15.14 1.35
C ILE A 145 -22.82 -15.41 0.86
N LYS A 146 -23.11 -15.22 -0.44
CA LYS A 146 -24.48 -15.39 -0.96
C LYS A 146 -24.93 -16.84 -1.05
N THR A 147 -24.00 -17.80 -1.00
CA THR A 147 -24.28 -19.22 -1.20
C THR A 147 -24.59 -19.98 0.08
N ASN A 148 -24.39 -19.40 1.27
CA ASN A 148 -24.87 -20.01 2.51
C ASN A 148 -26.34 -19.61 2.73
N LYS A 149 -27.23 -20.49 2.29
CA LYS A 149 -28.67 -20.44 2.53
C LYS A 149 -28.94 -20.57 4.03
N GLU A 150 -29.14 -19.46 4.74
CA GLU A 150 -30.06 -19.44 5.90
C GLU A 150 -30.47 -18.06 6.41
N ASP A 151 -29.86 -16.95 5.96
CA ASP A 151 -30.31 -15.61 6.38
C ASP A 151 -31.04 -14.86 5.25
N ASP A 152 -32.28 -15.27 5.00
CA ASP A 152 -33.24 -14.50 4.20
C ASP A 152 -33.99 -13.45 5.05
N PHE A 153 -33.69 -13.35 6.35
CA PHE A 153 -34.41 -12.50 7.31
C PHE A 153 -33.81 -11.10 7.53
N LEU A 154 -32.59 -10.83 7.08
CA LEU A 154 -31.91 -9.53 7.27
C LEU A 154 -31.72 -8.73 5.97
N LYS A 155 -32.32 -9.16 4.86
CA LYS A 155 -32.01 -8.63 3.52
C LYS A 155 -32.77 -7.37 3.09
N LYS A 156 -33.76 -6.88 3.84
CA LYS A 156 -34.68 -5.88 3.28
C LYS A 156 -34.33 -4.41 3.55
N ASP A 157 -33.65 -4.07 4.65
CA ASP A 157 -33.55 -2.66 5.07
C ASP A 157 -32.13 -2.05 5.09
N TRP A 158 -31.07 -2.84 4.89
CA TRP A 158 -29.69 -2.38 5.13
C TRP A 158 -28.89 -1.94 3.89
N PHE A 159 -29.40 -2.13 2.67
CA PHE A 159 -28.56 -1.98 1.46
C PHE A 159 -28.52 -0.58 0.83
N ASP A 160 -29.18 0.41 1.42
CA ASP A 160 -29.40 1.74 0.82
C ASP A 160 -28.69 2.94 1.48
N LEU A 161 -27.92 2.78 2.57
CA LEU A 161 -27.34 3.94 3.28
C LEU A 161 -25.81 4.04 3.37
N GLY A 162 -25.04 3.24 2.62
CA GLY A 162 -23.56 3.30 2.70
C GLY A 162 -22.78 3.14 1.40
N ARG A 163 -23.43 3.00 0.24
CA ARG A 163 -22.78 2.64 -1.04
C ARG A 163 -22.57 3.80 -2.02
N GLU A 164 -22.52 5.04 -1.54
CA GLU A 164 -22.31 6.20 -2.41
C GLU A 164 -20.82 6.61 -2.53
N LYS A 165 -20.01 5.66 -3.00
CA LYS A 165 -18.82 5.88 -3.86
C LYS A 165 -18.25 4.52 -4.26
N ARG A 166 -19.03 3.77 -5.05
CA ARG A 166 -18.48 2.63 -5.80
C ARG A 166 -17.52 3.20 -6.84
N ILE A 167 -16.23 3.24 -6.51
CA ILE A 167 -15.18 3.16 -7.52
C ILE A 167 -15.51 1.89 -8.31
N SER A 168 -15.71 2.03 -9.63
CA SER A 168 -16.46 1.09 -10.46
C SER A 168 -16.02 -0.37 -10.28
N LYS A 169 -16.95 -1.21 -9.81
CA LYS A 169 -16.84 -2.68 -9.83
C LYS A 169 -16.36 -3.15 -11.21
N GLY A 170 -15.21 -3.80 -11.25
CA GLY A 170 -14.66 -4.46 -12.44
C GLY A 170 -13.62 -3.67 -13.24
N SER A 171 -13.29 -2.42 -12.88
CA SER A 171 -12.30 -1.64 -13.64
C SER A 171 -10.85 -2.02 -13.31
N PHE A 172 -10.53 -2.31 -12.04
CA PHE A 172 -9.14 -2.65 -11.67
C PHE A 172 -8.78 -4.08 -12.02
N GLY A 173 -9.71 -5.04 -11.96
CA GLY A 173 -9.49 -6.38 -12.51
C GLY A 173 -9.10 -6.36 -14.00
N VAL A 174 -9.78 -5.54 -14.81
CA VAL A 174 -9.42 -5.36 -16.23
C VAL A 174 -8.07 -4.66 -16.39
N LEU A 175 -7.74 -3.68 -15.53
CA LEU A 175 -6.43 -3.03 -15.55
C LEU A 175 -5.30 -4.01 -15.18
N LYS A 176 -5.51 -4.86 -14.17
CA LYS A 176 -4.57 -5.93 -13.79
C LYS A 176 -4.29 -6.87 -14.95
N GLU A 177 -5.33 -7.39 -15.61
CA GLU A 177 -5.17 -8.29 -16.76
C GLU A 177 -4.35 -7.61 -17.88
N ASN A 178 -4.61 -6.33 -18.13
CA ASN A 178 -3.85 -5.57 -19.12
C ASN A 178 -2.40 -5.28 -18.68
N VAL A 179 -2.13 -5.10 -17.39
CA VAL A 179 -0.76 -4.98 -16.83
C VAL A 179 -0.01 -6.30 -16.96
N GLN A 180 -0.65 -7.44 -16.70
CA GLN A 180 -0.05 -8.77 -16.84
C GLN A 180 0.25 -9.14 -18.30
N LYS A 181 -0.50 -8.57 -19.26
CA LYS A 181 -0.22 -8.67 -20.70
C LYS A 181 0.76 -7.60 -21.21
N SER A 182 1.24 -6.72 -20.34
CA SER A 182 2.12 -5.61 -20.72
C SER A 182 3.58 -6.07 -20.89
N LEU A 183 4.37 -5.27 -21.61
CA LEU A 183 5.82 -5.49 -21.73
C LEU A 183 6.56 -5.37 -20.39
N PHE A 184 5.94 -4.72 -19.41
CA PHE A 184 6.50 -4.53 -18.07
C PHE A 184 6.10 -5.65 -17.11
N ALA A 185 5.25 -6.60 -17.51
CA ALA A 185 4.76 -7.67 -16.64
C ALA A 185 5.87 -8.46 -15.91
N PRO A 186 7.01 -8.83 -16.55
CA PRO A 186 8.09 -9.50 -15.83
C PRO A 186 8.68 -8.65 -14.69
N LEU A 187 8.87 -7.35 -14.94
CA LEU A 187 9.41 -6.41 -13.94
C LEU A 187 8.41 -6.16 -12.81
N VAL A 188 7.13 -6.03 -13.15
CA VAL A 188 6.05 -5.82 -12.19
C VAL A 188 5.93 -7.03 -11.27
N LYS A 189 5.99 -8.26 -11.81
CA LYS A 189 5.93 -9.50 -11.04
C LYS A 189 7.10 -9.65 -10.07
N GLU A 190 8.31 -9.27 -10.47
CA GLU A 190 9.51 -9.35 -9.63
C GLU A 190 9.45 -8.38 -8.44
N ILE A 191 8.85 -7.20 -8.62
CA ILE A 191 8.81 -6.14 -7.60
C ILE A 191 7.53 -6.20 -6.77
N ASN A 192 6.53 -6.99 -7.18
CA ASN A 192 5.26 -7.08 -6.47
C ASN A 192 5.46 -7.68 -5.05
N PRO A 193 5.21 -6.93 -3.97
CA PRO A 193 5.33 -7.44 -2.61
C PRO A 193 4.20 -8.40 -2.23
N LEU A 194 3.11 -8.44 -3.02
CA LEU A 194 2.02 -9.40 -2.86
C LEU A 194 2.26 -10.56 -3.82
N ASP A 195 3.09 -11.50 -3.40
CA ASP A 195 3.26 -12.77 -4.08
C ASP A 195 2.03 -13.69 -3.85
N GLU A 196 2.03 -14.83 -4.53
CA GLU A 196 0.99 -15.86 -4.36
C GLU A 196 0.89 -16.32 -2.89
N LYS A 197 1.99 -16.26 -2.15
CA LYS A 197 2.09 -16.59 -0.73
C LYS A 197 1.17 -15.71 0.11
N ILE A 198 1.31 -14.38 0.03
CA ILE A 198 0.47 -13.44 0.80
C ILE A 198 -1.00 -13.58 0.40
N THR A 199 -1.28 -13.72 -0.89
CA THR A 199 -2.66 -13.91 -1.39
C THR A 199 -3.28 -15.16 -0.79
N LYS A 200 -2.54 -16.28 -0.77
CA LYS A 200 -2.99 -17.54 -0.18
C LYS A 200 -3.20 -17.45 1.33
N ILE A 201 -2.33 -16.76 2.06
CA ILE A 201 -2.51 -16.50 3.50
C ILE A 201 -3.84 -15.78 3.72
N PHE A 202 -4.14 -14.73 2.96
CA PHE A 202 -5.42 -14.02 3.06
C PHE A 202 -6.61 -14.93 2.73
N GLU A 203 -6.55 -15.69 1.64
CA GLU A 203 -7.62 -16.62 1.24
C GLU A 203 -7.88 -17.68 2.32
N ASN A 204 -6.83 -18.31 2.86
CA ASN A 204 -6.95 -19.30 3.92
C ASN A 204 -7.45 -18.67 5.22
N LEU A 205 -6.93 -17.51 5.62
CA LEU A 205 -7.35 -16.82 6.84
C LEU A 205 -8.84 -16.50 6.79
N ILE A 206 -9.33 -16.00 5.66
CA ILE A 206 -10.76 -15.70 5.48
C ILE A 206 -11.59 -16.98 5.47
N THR A 207 -11.07 -18.06 4.87
CA THR A 207 -11.73 -19.37 4.90
C THR A 207 -11.89 -19.87 6.33
N VAL A 208 -10.82 -19.80 7.14
CA VAL A 208 -10.80 -20.20 8.54
C VAL A 208 -11.71 -19.32 9.40
N MET A 209 -11.69 -18.00 9.22
CA MET A 209 -12.56 -17.08 9.98
C MET A 209 -14.06 -17.28 9.72
N ARG A 210 -14.43 -17.88 8.58
CA ARG A 210 -15.84 -18.09 8.19
C ARG A 210 -16.40 -19.42 8.64
N ASP A 211 -15.54 -20.41 8.85
CA ASP A 211 -15.92 -21.76 9.24
C ASP A 211 -15.70 -21.90 10.76
N PRO A 212 -16.77 -21.98 11.58
CA PRO A 212 -16.64 -22.06 13.04
C PRO A 212 -15.76 -23.21 13.50
N ASP A 213 -15.77 -24.34 12.77
CA ASP A 213 -15.00 -25.52 13.11
C ASP A 213 -13.51 -25.28 12.83
N LEU A 214 -13.16 -24.70 11.67
CA LEU A 214 -11.77 -24.34 11.35
C LEU A 214 -11.27 -23.22 12.27
N LEU A 215 -12.12 -22.25 12.61
CA LEU A 215 -11.78 -21.21 13.57
C LEU A 215 -11.49 -21.80 14.95
N GLN A 216 -12.24 -22.81 15.36
CA GLN A 216 -11.98 -23.51 16.62
C GLN A 216 -10.66 -24.30 16.57
N GLN A 217 -10.35 -24.96 15.44
CA GLN A 217 -9.05 -25.59 15.21
C GLN A 217 -7.90 -24.58 15.29
N LEU A 218 -8.06 -23.40 14.66
CA LEU A 218 -7.07 -22.32 14.73
C LEU A 218 -6.84 -21.83 16.16
N LYS A 219 -7.92 -21.63 16.92
CA LYS A 219 -7.83 -21.21 18.33
C LYS A 219 -7.11 -22.22 19.20
N ASN A 220 -7.30 -23.51 18.93
CA ASN A 220 -6.70 -24.60 19.69
C ASN A 220 -5.29 -24.97 19.20
N HIS A 221 -4.80 -24.37 18.11
CA HIS A 221 -3.47 -24.65 17.58
C HIS A 221 -2.40 -24.25 18.60
N PRO A 222 -1.39 -25.10 18.90
CA PRO A 222 -0.41 -24.85 19.97
C PRO A 222 0.41 -23.56 19.76
N GLU A 223 0.66 -23.18 18.51
CA GLU A 223 1.34 -21.92 18.16
C GLU A 223 0.42 -20.68 18.18
N ILE A 224 -0.90 -20.84 18.38
CA ILE A 224 -1.86 -19.74 18.43
C ILE A 224 -2.52 -19.63 19.81
N SER A 225 -2.58 -20.73 20.57
CA SER A 225 -3.22 -20.78 21.88
C SER A 225 -2.70 -19.70 22.82
N HIS A 226 -1.38 -19.50 22.85
CA HIS A 226 -0.75 -18.45 23.67
C HIS A 226 -1.18 -17.03 23.28
N LEU A 227 -1.46 -16.77 21.99
CA LEU A 227 -2.05 -15.50 21.55
C LEU A 227 -3.50 -15.36 21.99
N THR A 228 -4.28 -16.45 21.91
CA THR A 228 -5.70 -16.42 22.33
C THR A 228 -5.86 -16.21 23.83
N GLU A 229 -4.85 -16.58 24.63
CA GLU A 229 -4.78 -16.32 26.06
C GLU A 229 -4.30 -14.90 26.40
N ASN A 230 -3.81 -14.14 25.42
CA ASN A 230 -3.29 -12.80 25.66
C ASN A 230 -4.43 -11.87 26.11
N PRO A 231 -4.37 -11.27 27.32
CA PRO A 231 -5.46 -10.47 27.87
C PRO A 231 -5.76 -9.21 27.06
N LYS A 232 -4.80 -8.72 26.25
CA LYS A 232 -5.02 -7.60 25.34
C LYS A 232 -5.88 -8.02 24.16
N LEU A 233 -5.65 -9.21 23.59
CA LEU A 233 -6.43 -9.75 22.46
C LEU A 233 -7.84 -10.15 22.89
N ILE A 234 -7.99 -10.76 24.07
CA ILE A 234 -9.32 -11.12 24.62
C ILE A 234 -10.20 -9.88 24.75
N LYS A 235 -9.68 -8.78 25.32
CA LYS A 235 -10.43 -7.51 25.47
C LYS A 235 -10.86 -6.87 24.15
N VAL A 236 -10.17 -7.19 23.07
CA VAL A 236 -10.50 -6.75 21.71
C VAL A 236 -11.53 -7.69 21.09
N ALA A 237 -11.37 -9.00 21.26
CA ALA A 237 -12.31 -10.00 20.77
C ALA A 237 -13.69 -9.93 21.45
N GLU A 238 -13.75 -9.52 22.73
CA GLU A 238 -15.00 -9.38 23.49
C GLU A 238 -15.77 -8.10 23.17
N ASP A 239 -15.12 -7.11 22.54
CA ASP A 239 -15.70 -5.81 22.27
C ASP A 239 -16.87 -5.88 21.28
N GLU A 240 -18.03 -5.35 21.67
CA GLU A 240 -19.24 -5.40 20.85
C GLU A 240 -19.13 -4.60 19.54
N GLU A 241 -18.41 -3.47 19.54
CA GLU A 241 -18.23 -2.66 18.34
C GLU A 241 -17.35 -3.39 17.32
N ILE A 242 -16.32 -4.06 17.81
CA ILE A 242 -15.42 -4.88 16.97
C ILE A 242 -16.16 -6.09 16.42
N LYS A 243 -16.97 -6.78 17.23
CA LYS A 243 -17.82 -7.88 16.75
C LYS A 243 -18.77 -7.41 15.65
N LYS A 244 -19.50 -6.31 15.87
CA LYS A 244 -20.39 -5.72 14.86
C LYS A 244 -19.64 -5.33 13.58
N ALA A 245 -18.44 -4.77 13.72
CA ALA A 245 -17.61 -4.41 12.57
C ALA A 245 -17.07 -5.63 11.82
N LEU A 246 -16.71 -6.72 12.52
CA LEU A 246 -16.34 -8.00 11.91
C LEU A 246 -17.53 -8.63 11.18
N ASP A 247 -18.70 -8.69 11.81
CA ASP A 247 -19.92 -9.27 11.26
C ASP A 247 -20.38 -8.51 10.00
N SER A 248 -20.26 -7.18 10.02
CA SER A 248 -20.57 -6.33 8.87
C SER A 248 -19.44 -6.24 7.83
N SER A 249 -18.29 -6.89 8.08
CA SER A 249 -17.07 -6.78 7.26
C SER A 249 -16.62 -5.32 7.03
N ASP A 250 -16.90 -4.44 8.00
CA ASP A 250 -16.49 -3.04 7.96
C ASP A 250 -15.03 -2.89 8.42
N ILE A 251 -14.12 -3.14 7.48
CA ILE A 251 -12.67 -3.02 7.68
C ILE A 251 -12.29 -1.59 8.13
N TYR A 252 -13.02 -0.58 7.66
CA TYR A 252 -12.74 0.80 8.05
C TYR A 252 -13.05 1.03 9.54
N ALA A 253 -14.22 0.58 10.00
CA ALA A 253 -14.59 0.63 11.42
C ALA A 253 -13.58 -0.13 12.31
N LEU A 254 -13.11 -1.30 11.86
CA LEU A 254 -12.07 -2.06 12.57
C LEU A 254 -10.75 -1.29 12.68
N LEU A 255 -10.24 -0.75 11.57
CA LEU A 255 -8.99 0.01 11.55
C LEU A 255 -9.10 1.36 12.29
N ASN A 256 -10.31 1.89 12.43
CA ASN A 256 -10.56 3.12 13.17
C ASN A 256 -10.84 2.89 14.67
N ASN A 257 -11.05 1.63 15.09
CA ASN A 257 -11.30 1.30 16.49
C ASN A 257 -10.03 1.58 17.35
N PRO A 258 -10.15 2.32 18.47
CA PRO A 258 -9.02 2.65 19.32
C PRO A 258 -8.27 1.45 19.89
N LYS A 259 -8.97 0.36 20.21
CA LYS A 259 -8.35 -0.84 20.78
C LYS A 259 -7.49 -1.55 19.72
N ILE A 260 -8.01 -1.70 18.50
CA ILE A 260 -7.25 -2.25 17.36
C ILE A 260 -6.03 -1.38 17.07
N ALA A 261 -6.19 -0.05 17.00
CA ALA A 261 -5.09 0.88 16.74
C ALA A 261 -4.01 0.88 17.83
N ASN A 262 -4.35 0.47 19.06
CA ASN A 262 -3.38 0.30 20.14
C ASN A 262 -2.62 -1.02 20.02
N LEU A 263 -3.26 -2.10 19.57
CA LEU A 263 -2.57 -3.37 19.29
C LEU A 263 -1.48 -3.22 18.22
N THR A 264 -1.71 -2.40 17.19
CA THR A 264 -0.70 -2.15 16.13
C THR A 264 0.51 -1.35 16.61
N LYS A 265 0.49 -0.82 17.83
CA LYS A 265 1.62 -0.11 18.46
C LYS A 265 2.33 -0.97 19.51
N ASP A 266 1.78 -2.13 19.82
CA ASP A 266 2.32 -3.02 20.84
C ASP A 266 3.50 -3.82 20.29
N LYS A 267 4.72 -3.39 20.65
CA LYS A 267 5.94 -4.00 20.14
C LYS A 267 6.09 -5.47 20.57
N GLU A 268 5.68 -5.81 21.78
CA GLU A 268 5.79 -7.18 22.30
C GLU A 268 4.90 -8.12 21.49
N LEU A 269 3.64 -7.72 21.29
CA LEU A 269 2.69 -8.49 20.48
C LEU A 269 3.15 -8.63 19.02
N ILE A 270 3.69 -7.56 18.43
CA ILE A 270 4.23 -7.60 17.06
C ILE A 270 5.42 -8.56 16.96
N ASP A 271 6.32 -8.53 17.93
CA ASP A 271 7.51 -9.39 17.94
C ASP A 271 7.16 -10.85 18.24
N GLU A 272 6.06 -11.10 18.96
CA GLU A 272 5.47 -12.44 19.14
C GLU A 272 4.82 -12.94 17.85
N LEU A 273 3.97 -12.13 17.20
CA LEU A 273 3.33 -12.47 15.92
C LEU A 273 4.33 -12.79 14.81
N LYS A 274 5.48 -12.11 14.79
CA LYS A 274 6.56 -12.38 13.80
C LYS A 274 7.20 -13.76 13.95
N LYS A 275 7.10 -14.39 15.12
CA LYS A 275 7.68 -15.73 15.35
C LYS A 275 6.78 -16.85 14.85
N ILE A 276 5.50 -16.54 14.61
CA ILE A 276 4.49 -17.51 14.25
C ILE A 276 4.43 -17.63 12.73
N ASP A 277 4.52 -18.86 12.23
CA ASP A 277 4.36 -19.12 10.80
C ASP A 277 2.87 -19.27 10.46
N ILE A 278 2.19 -18.12 10.39
CA ILE A 278 0.74 -18.04 10.14
C ILE A 278 0.37 -18.78 8.84
N GLU A 279 1.23 -18.74 7.82
CA GLU A 279 0.96 -19.45 6.56
C GLU A 279 0.86 -20.94 6.79
N LYS A 280 1.88 -21.53 7.42
CA LYS A 280 1.95 -22.97 7.67
C LYS A 280 0.73 -23.44 8.47
N ILE A 281 0.38 -22.72 9.53
CA ILE A 281 -0.76 -23.04 10.41
C ILE A 281 -2.07 -23.02 9.64
N LEU A 282 -2.32 -21.96 8.87
CA LEU A 282 -3.55 -21.84 8.08
C LEU A 282 -3.63 -22.90 6.98
N ASP A 283 -2.49 -23.24 6.35
CA ASP A 283 -2.41 -24.30 5.34
C ASP A 283 -2.71 -25.68 5.93
N GLU A 284 -2.22 -25.99 7.14
CA GLU A 284 -2.48 -27.26 7.84
C GLU A 284 -3.98 -27.41 8.13
N ILE A 285 -4.58 -26.39 8.74
CA ILE A 285 -6.01 -26.38 9.11
C ILE A 285 -6.91 -26.51 7.88
N VAL A 286 -6.63 -25.76 6.80
CA VAL A 286 -7.45 -25.81 5.57
C VAL A 286 -7.27 -27.13 4.82
N LYS A 287 -6.11 -27.79 4.92
CA LYS A 287 -5.87 -29.10 4.29
C LYS A 287 -6.56 -30.26 5.00
N GLU A 288 -6.66 -30.23 6.34
CA GLU A 288 -7.37 -31.25 7.12
C GLU A 288 -8.87 -31.33 6.81
N ARG A 289 -9.42 -30.31 6.14
CA ARG A 289 -10.78 -30.30 5.60
C ARG A 289 -11.00 -31.23 4.39
N LYS A 290 -9.94 -31.58 3.65
CA LYS A 290 -10.02 -32.39 2.42
C LYS A 290 -9.81 -33.87 2.69
#